data_AF-A0A6C0CKB8-F1
#
_entry.id   AF-A0A6C0CKB8-F1
#
_cell.length_a   1.000
_cell.length_b   1.000
_cell.length_c   1.000
_cell.angle_alpha   90.00
_cell.angle_beta   90.00
_cell.angle_gamma   90.00
#
_symmetry.space_group_name_H-M   'P 1'
#
loop_
_entity.id
_entity.type
_entity.pdbx_description
1 polymer ?
#
loop_
_entity_poly.entity_id
_entity_poly.type
_entity_poly.pdbx_seq_one_letter_code
_entity_poly.pdbx_strand_id
1 'polypeptide(L)'
;MSDDNEDKNDSTYGSEDNNWSGFLKSVLRAFITVLIIGFLGANFVYLTRIDLDLWFPVESSLSPYEEKPTLEEKAEFFNRLPKGGGCGIPIDTTKSKLWSNKYFRGMFDHGWPYTLAEDDDDEEWLSFGEIVSFWFMRAVKYSYIWLRTVIQTVISFSSSFCELMPEQGKDIIPFIIGPFVLMLLISIASMWYIPSLISIFVYSTGGWNLAWSIVGLFFGWTWIVPLFTSFAQSIGLMFKLLLLPIMLDSKKLIEIMGHKWNIYFMGFVFFALCISAAFTNLNLTVAIVMSLIFALNFIPPSLNPMTKSNKVN
;
A
#
# COMPACT_ATOMS: atom_id res chain seq x y z
N MET A 1 80.76 3.56 -14.80
CA MET A 1 81.17 4.93 -14.46
C MET A 1 79.89 5.74 -14.41
N SER A 2 79.62 6.25 -13.23
CA SER A 2 78.37 6.80 -12.72
C SER A 2 77.93 8.08 -13.44
N ASP A 3 76.61 8.29 -13.56
CA ASP A 3 75.85 9.31 -12.80
C ASP A 3 74.54 9.69 -13.52
N ASP A 4 73.45 9.50 -12.77
CA ASP A 4 72.29 10.37 -12.53
C ASP A 4 71.55 11.08 -13.68
N ASN A 5 70.25 10.79 -13.79
CA ASN A 5 69.22 11.80 -13.51
C ASN A 5 67.87 11.15 -13.17
N GLU A 6 67.45 11.38 -11.93
CA GLU A 6 66.05 11.38 -11.50
C GLU A 6 65.23 12.34 -12.37
N ASP A 7 63.97 12.01 -12.71
CA ASP A 7 62.86 12.90 -12.34
C ASP A 7 61.47 12.35 -12.71
N LYS A 8 60.61 12.41 -11.69
CA LYS A 8 59.14 12.56 -11.68
C LYS A 8 58.26 11.37 -12.07
N ASN A 9 58.08 10.53 -11.05
CA ASN A 9 56.73 10.23 -10.57
C ASN A 9 55.96 11.55 -10.40
N ASP A 10 55.02 11.85 -11.30
CA ASP A 10 54.00 12.84 -11.02
C ASP A 10 52.61 12.22 -11.06
N SER A 11 52.00 12.31 -9.89
CA SER A 11 50.66 11.95 -9.51
C SER A 11 49.59 12.26 -10.56
N THR A 12 48.75 11.26 -10.87
CA THR A 12 47.40 11.54 -11.39
C THR A 12 46.40 10.55 -10.79
N TYR A 13 46.38 10.47 -9.46
CA TYR A 13 45.09 10.27 -8.78
C TYR A 13 44.37 11.62 -8.88
N GLY A 14 43.70 11.83 -10.02
CA GLY A 14 42.95 13.04 -10.28
C GLY A 14 42.03 13.33 -9.11
N SER A 15 42.24 14.46 -8.46
CA SER A 15 41.26 15.05 -7.58
C SER A 15 40.03 15.36 -8.43
N GLU A 16 39.04 14.47 -8.44
CA GLU A 16 37.69 14.91 -8.79
C GLU A 16 37.33 15.99 -7.78
N ASP A 17 37.25 17.23 -8.26
CA ASP A 17 36.88 18.37 -7.45
C ASP A 17 35.53 18.11 -6.77
N ASN A 18 35.42 18.50 -5.51
CA ASN A 18 34.21 18.27 -4.72
C ASN A 18 33.01 18.98 -5.36
N ASN A 19 32.02 18.22 -5.83
CA ASN A 19 30.75 18.76 -6.30
C ASN A 19 29.75 18.95 -5.15
N TRP A 20 30.00 19.96 -4.33
CA TRP A 20 29.15 20.30 -3.17
C TRP A 20 27.69 20.59 -3.55
N SER A 21 27.45 21.18 -4.73
CA SER A 21 26.09 21.44 -5.22
C SER A 21 25.35 20.14 -5.55
N GLY A 22 26.02 19.22 -6.23
CA GLY A 22 25.48 17.88 -6.53
C GLY A 22 25.21 17.07 -5.27
N PHE A 23 26.11 17.15 -4.29
CA PHE A 23 25.93 16.54 -2.98
C PHE A 23 24.69 17.09 -2.27
N LEU A 24 24.54 18.41 -2.15
CA LEU A 24 23.40 19.03 -1.47
C LEU A 24 22.06 18.70 -2.15
N LYS A 25 22.02 18.71 -3.49
CA LYS A 25 20.83 18.29 -4.27
C LYS A 25 20.49 16.83 -4.00
N SER A 26 21.50 15.96 -3.90
CA SER A 26 21.32 14.53 -3.62
C SER A 26 20.82 14.29 -2.19
N VAL A 27 21.32 15.04 -1.20
CA VAL A 27 20.83 15.00 0.19
C VAL A 27 19.37 15.45 0.28
N LEU A 28 19.00 16.55 -0.41
CA LEU A 28 17.61 17.00 -0.46
C LEU A 28 16.70 15.94 -1.12
N ARG A 29 17.15 15.33 -2.21
CA ARG A 29 16.43 14.23 -2.87
C ARG A 29 16.29 13.03 -1.93
N ALA A 30 17.33 12.69 -1.17
CA ALA A 30 17.29 11.62 -0.18
C ALA A 30 16.27 11.91 0.93
N PHE A 31 16.23 13.14 1.44
CA PHE A 31 15.25 13.57 2.44
C PHE A 31 13.81 13.41 1.92
N ILE A 32 13.52 13.92 0.72
CA ILE A 32 12.19 13.77 0.10
C ILE A 32 11.83 12.30 -0.11
N THR A 33 12.78 11.50 -0.61
CA THR A 33 12.58 10.06 -0.83
C THR A 33 12.22 9.34 0.46
N VAL A 34 12.90 9.64 1.56
CA VAL A 34 12.62 9.04 2.86
C VAL A 34 11.27 9.47 3.41
N LEU A 35 10.87 10.73 3.23
CA LEU A 35 9.53 11.18 3.59
C LEU A 35 8.46 10.41 2.80
N ILE A 36 8.66 10.19 1.51
CA ILE A 36 7.73 9.40 0.68
C ILE A 36 7.69 7.94 1.16
N ILE A 37 8.84 7.31 1.42
CA ILE A 37 8.91 5.93 1.94
C ILE A 37 8.20 5.83 3.29
N GLY A 38 8.49 6.76 4.21
CA GLY A 38 7.88 6.78 5.53
C GLY A 38 6.38 7.03 5.49
N PHE A 39 5.94 7.88 4.57
CA PHE A 39 4.53 8.12 4.30
C PHE A 39 3.82 6.88 3.76
N LEU A 40 4.41 6.19 2.77
CA LEU A 40 3.87 4.93 2.23
C LEU A 40 3.86 3.80 3.27
N GLY A 41 4.90 3.71 4.09
CA GLY A 41 4.97 2.77 5.22
C GLY A 41 3.89 3.04 6.25
N ALA A 42 3.70 4.30 6.66
CA ALA A 42 2.64 4.69 7.58
C ALA A 42 1.24 4.43 7.02
N ASN A 43 1.03 4.70 5.73
CA ASN A 43 -0.21 4.36 5.03
C ASN A 43 -0.51 2.86 5.12
N PHE A 44 0.50 2.01 4.92
CA PHE A 44 0.29 0.58 5.01
C PHE A 44 -0.01 0.11 6.44
N VAL A 45 0.70 0.62 7.44
CA VAL A 45 0.40 0.36 8.86
C VAL A 45 -1.01 0.85 9.23
N TYR A 46 -1.46 1.96 8.64
CA TYR A 46 -2.82 2.42 8.81
C TYR A 46 -3.81 1.40 8.23
N LEU A 47 -3.56 0.90 7.02
CA LEU A 47 -4.40 -0.10 6.37
C LEU A 47 -4.46 -1.44 7.13
N THR A 48 -3.41 -1.82 7.86
CA THR A 48 -3.49 -3.00 8.74
C THR A 48 -4.35 -2.75 9.96
N ARG A 49 -4.53 -1.51 10.43
CA ARG A 49 -5.27 -1.19 11.66
C ARG A 49 -6.76 -0.91 11.47
N ILE A 50 -7.21 -0.79 10.24
CA ILE A 50 -8.61 -0.47 9.92
C ILE A 50 -9.43 -1.75 9.70
N ASP A 51 -10.74 -1.58 9.71
CA ASP A 51 -11.67 -2.61 9.25
C ASP A 51 -11.57 -2.77 7.73
N LEU A 52 -11.04 -3.92 7.29
CA LEU A 52 -10.85 -4.23 5.88
C LEU A 52 -12.16 -4.64 5.19
N ASP A 53 -13.15 -5.12 5.92
CA ASP A 53 -14.46 -5.47 5.36
C ASP A 53 -15.23 -4.21 5.01
N LEU A 54 -15.05 -3.16 5.79
CA LEU A 54 -15.53 -1.82 5.44
C LEU A 54 -14.90 -1.28 4.14
N TRP A 55 -13.59 -1.44 3.97
CA TRP A 55 -12.88 -0.78 2.86
C TRP A 55 -12.88 -1.60 1.57
N PHE A 56 -12.88 -2.92 1.70
CA PHE A 56 -12.80 -3.90 0.62
C PHE A 56 -13.85 -5.00 0.80
N PRO A 57 -15.14 -4.66 0.79
CA PRO A 57 -16.16 -5.65 1.07
C PRO A 57 -16.17 -6.77 0.04
N VAL A 58 -16.39 -7.99 0.54
CA VAL A 58 -16.35 -9.25 -0.22
C VAL A 58 -17.66 -10.03 -0.16
N GLU A 59 -18.42 -9.90 0.93
CA GLU A 59 -19.75 -10.50 1.06
C GLU A 59 -20.80 -9.57 0.42
N SER A 60 -21.51 -10.07 -0.60
CA SER A 60 -22.54 -9.30 -1.29
C SER A 60 -23.85 -9.16 -0.52
N SER A 61 -24.08 -10.00 0.49
CA SER A 61 -25.32 -10.09 1.27
C SER A 61 -25.33 -9.27 2.56
N LEU A 62 -24.17 -8.81 3.03
CA LEU A 62 -24.04 -8.08 4.30
C LEU A 62 -23.92 -6.59 4.01
N SER A 63 -25.01 -5.84 4.12
CA SER A 63 -24.95 -4.39 4.04
C SER A 63 -24.20 -3.84 5.26
N PRO A 64 -23.09 -3.10 5.09
CA PRO A 64 -22.35 -2.59 6.23
C PRO A 64 -23.09 -1.42 6.91
N TYR A 65 -24.12 -0.82 6.27
CA TYR A 65 -24.71 0.41 6.78
C TYR A 65 -26.22 0.65 6.59
N GLU A 66 -26.97 -0.20 5.89
CA GLU A 66 -28.39 0.11 5.59
C GLU A 66 -29.42 -0.73 6.34
N GLU A 67 -29.08 -1.90 6.87
CA GLU A 67 -29.98 -2.64 7.74
C GLU A 67 -29.43 -2.64 9.16
N LYS A 68 -30.27 -2.35 10.16
CA LYS A 68 -29.92 -2.61 11.56
C LYS A 68 -29.73 -4.12 11.64
N PRO A 69 -28.50 -4.64 11.74
CA PRO A 69 -28.33 -6.08 11.77
C PRO A 69 -29.10 -6.60 12.99
N THR A 70 -29.72 -7.76 12.85
CA THR A 70 -30.36 -8.45 13.96
C THR A 70 -29.33 -8.68 15.07
N LEU A 71 -29.77 -8.91 16.32
CA LEU A 71 -28.84 -9.07 17.44
C LEU A 71 -27.87 -10.25 17.22
N GLU A 72 -28.31 -11.29 16.49
CA GLU A 72 -27.50 -12.44 16.08
C GLU A 72 -26.54 -12.08 14.94
N GLU A 73 -26.97 -11.38 13.89
CA GLU A 73 -26.06 -10.91 12.83
C GLU A 73 -25.05 -9.89 13.36
N LYS A 74 -25.44 -9.06 14.33
CA LYS A 74 -24.50 -8.23 15.09
C LYS A 74 -23.54 -9.11 15.86
N ALA A 75 -24.01 -10.10 16.60
CA ALA A 75 -23.13 -10.98 17.35
C ALA A 75 -22.18 -11.74 16.41
N GLU A 76 -22.62 -12.17 15.23
CA GLU A 76 -21.79 -12.85 14.24
C GLU A 76 -20.82 -11.89 13.53
N PHE A 77 -21.26 -10.68 13.17
CA PHE A 77 -20.44 -9.60 12.61
C PHE A 77 -19.40 -9.07 13.61
N PHE A 78 -19.79 -8.88 14.88
CA PHE A 78 -18.90 -8.52 15.99
C PHE A 78 -18.03 -9.69 16.46
N ASN A 79 -18.43 -10.96 16.23
CA ASN A 79 -17.55 -12.11 16.40
C ASN A 79 -16.63 -12.31 15.17
N ARG A 80 -16.97 -11.74 14.01
CA ARG A 80 -16.16 -11.72 12.78
C ARG A 80 -15.18 -10.55 12.74
N LEU A 81 -15.30 -9.53 13.60
CA LEU A 81 -14.36 -8.42 13.67
C LEU A 81 -13.95 -8.07 15.11
N PRO A 82 -12.63 -7.94 15.40
CA PRO A 82 -11.72 -7.23 14.53
C PRO A 82 -10.76 -8.21 13.83
N LYS A 83 -11.00 -8.51 12.55
CA LYS A 83 -9.94 -8.87 11.61
C LYS A 83 -9.39 -7.63 10.91
N GLY A 84 -9.45 -6.47 11.59
CA GLY A 84 -8.55 -5.36 11.32
C GLY A 84 -7.15 -5.79 11.74
N GLY A 85 -6.33 -6.08 10.73
CA GLY A 85 -5.04 -6.77 10.81
C GLY A 85 -4.10 -6.36 11.95
N GLY A 86 -4.03 -7.23 12.97
CA GLY A 86 -2.82 -7.65 13.71
C GLY A 86 -1.92 -6.63 14.43
N CYS A 87 -1.91 -5.35 14.06
CA CYS A 87 -0.81 -4.44 14.35
C CYS A 87 -1.27 -3.24 15.19
N GLY A 88 -1.20 -3.36 16.52
CA GLY A 88 -1.45 -2.24 17.42
C GLY A 88 -2.95 -1.93 17.63
N ILE A 89 -3.25 -0.68 18.02
CA ILE A 89 -4.61 -0.28 18.40
C ILE A 89 -5.45 -0.07 17.12
N PRO A 90 -6.65 -0.68 17.00
CA PRO A 90 -7.49 -0.52 15.82
C PRO A 90 -7.92 0.94 15.62
N ILE A 91 -7.96 1.37 14.36
CA ILE A 91 -8.34 2.72 13.98
C ILE A 91 -9.80 2.71 13.50
N ASP A 92 -10.65 3.38 14.27
CA ASP A 92 -12.04 3.59 13.91
C ASP A 92 -12.15 4.75 12.92
N THR A 93 -12.26 4.40 11.64
CA THR A 93 -12.31 5.38 10.55
C THR A 93 -13.64 6.15 10.51
N THR A 94 -14.72 5.60 11.08
CA THR A 94 -16.10 6.13 10.96
C THR A 94 -16.31 7.46 11.68
N LYS A 95 -15.38 7.85 12.56
CA LYS A 95 -15.40 9.12 13.32
C LYS A 95 -14.89 10.33 12.54
N SER A 96 -14.36 10.14 11.32
CA SER A 96 -13.82 11.26 10.54
C SER A 96 -14.95 12.21 10.05
N LYS A 97 -14.63 13.50 9.90
CA LYS A 97 -15.58 14.49 9.34
C LYS A 97 -16.01 14.13 7.91
N LEU A 98 -15.19 13.38 7.17
CA LEU A 98 -15.49 12.96 5.80
C LEU A 98 -16.65 11.95 5.74
N TRP A 99 -16.84 11.12 6.76
CA TRP A 99 -17.97 10.18 6.82
C TRP A 99 -19.32 10.85 7.04
N SER A 100 -19.34 12.11 7.52
CA SER A 100 -20.58 12.89 7.59
C SER A 100 -21.10 13.34 6.22
N ASN A 101 -20.27 13.26 5.17
CA ASN A 101 -20.66 13.62 3.82
C ASN A 101 -21.31 12.43 3.11
N LYS A 102 -22.57 12.59 2.70
CA LYS A 102 -23.36 11.56 1.98
C LYS A 102 -22.66 11.05 0.72
N TYR A 103 -21.97 11.90 -0.04
CA TYR A 103 -21.28 11.49 -1.27
C TYR A 103 -20.02 10.67 -0.99
N PHE A 104 -19.29 11.03 0.07
CA PHE A 104 -18.12 10.26 0.48
C PHE A 104 -18.55 8.92 1.06
N ARG A 105 -19.59 8.91 1.90
CA ARG A 105 -20.21 7.69 2.41
C ARG A 105 -20.68 6.78 1.25
N GLY A 106 -21.32 7.35 0.23
CA GLY A 106 -21.73 6.65 -0.99
C GLY A 106 -20.61 5.97 -1.79
N MET A 107 -19.35 6.37 -1.61
CA MET A 107 -18.18 5.70 -2.21
C MET A 107 -17.79 4.41 -1.46
N PHE A 108 -18.27 4.24 -0.22
CA PHE A 108 -18.06 3.10 0.67
C PHE A 108 -19.35 2.33 1.00
N ASP A 109 -20.51 2.93 0.76
CA ASP A 109 -21.79 2.22 0.77
C ASP A 109 -21.68 1.04 -0.22
N HIS A 110 -22.35 -0.07 0.08
CA HIS A 110 -22.42 -1.25 -0.79
C HIS A 110 -23.08 -1.00 -2.16
N GLY A 111 -23.22 0.26 -2.57
CA GLY A 111 -23.66 0.71 -3.89
C GLY A 111 -22.97 -0.05 -5.02
N TRP A 112 -21.65 0.09 -5.18
CA TRP A 112 -21.02 -0.38 -6.41
C TRP A 112 -19.88 -1.39 -6.19
N PRO A 113 -19.92 -2.59 -6.81
CA PRO A 113 -20.91 -3.09 -7.78
C PRO A 113 -22.07 -3.93 -7.19
N TYR A 114 -22.33 -3.92 -5.87
CA TYR A 114 -23.30 -4.88 -5.28
C TYR A 114 -24.76 -4.51 -5.48
N THR A 115 -25.14 -3.22 -5.50
CA THR A 115 -26.51 -2.81 -5.85
C THR A 115 -26.82 -2.94 -7.34
N LEU A 116 -25.88 -3.45 -8.14
CA LEU A 116 -26.13 -3.73 -9.55
C LEU A 116 -26.73 -5.11 -9.76
N ALA A 117 -26.48 -6.10 -8.89
CA ALA A 117 -27.02 -7.43 -9.08
C ALA A 117 -28.17 -7.66 -8.09
N GLU A 118 -29.41 -7.51 -8.56
CA GLU A 118 -30.53 -8.22 -7.95
C GLU A 118 -30.36 -9.70 -8.31
N ASP A 119 -30.23 -10.54 -7.28
CA ASP A 119 -30.13 -11.99 -7.42
C ASP A 119 -31.56 -12.53 -7.68
N ASP A 120 -32.14 -12.18 -8.83
CA ASP A 120 -33.37 -12.82 -9.30
C ASP A 120 -32.96 -14.09 -10.06
N ASP A 121 -33.06 -15.22 -9.36
CA ASP A 121 -32.79 -16.58 -9.86
C ASP A 121 -33.91 -17.12 -10.77
N ASP A 122 -34.94 -16.30 -11.05
CA ASP A 122 -36.05 -16.70 -11.89
C ASP A 122 -35.67 -16.56 -13.38
N GLU A 123 -35.26 -17.69 -13.99
CA GLU A 123 -35.00 -17.85 -15.43
C GLU A 123 -36.28 -17.71 -16.30
N GLU A 124 -37.10 -16.69 -16.07
CA GLU A 124 -38.25 -16.38 -16.92
C GLU A 124 -37.88 -15.31 -17.95
N TRP A 125 -37.94 -15.67 -19.24
CA TRP A 125 -37.82 -14.83 -20.44
C TRP A 125 -37.28 -13.40 -20.25
N LEU A 126 -36.01 -13.27 -19.87
CA LEU A 126 -35.34 -11.98 -19.79
C LEU A 126 -35.30 -11.31 -21.17
N SER A 127 -35.65 -10.03 -21.23
CA SER A 127 -35.49 -9.21 -22.43
C SER A 127 -33.99 -9.07 -22.78
N PHE A 128 -33.68 -8.77 -24.05
CA PHE A 128 -32.28 -8.59 -24.49
C PHE A 128 -31.52 -7.54 -23.66
N GLY A 129 -32.21 -6.47 -23.24
CA GLY A 129 -31.62 -5.44 -22.38
C GLY A 129 -31.23 -5.97 -21.00
N GLU A 130 -32.07 -6.83 -20.41
CA GLU A 130 -31.84 -7.46 -19.11
C GLU A 130 -30.72 -8.50 -19.18
N ILE A 131 -30.62 -9.26 -20.28
CA ILE A 131 -29.51 -10.20 -20.49
C ILE A 131 -28.17 -9.45 -20.50
N VAL A 132 -28.09 -8.33 -21.22
CA VAL A 132 -26.85 -7.54 -21.33
C VAL A 132 -26.50 -6.86 -20.00
N SER A 133 -27.49 -6.25 -19.34
CA SER A 133 -27.25 -5.61 -18.03
C SER A 133 -26.84 -6.64 -17.00
N PHE A 134 -27.56 -7.75 -16.86
CA PHE A 134 -27.26 -8.80 -15.89
C PHE A 134 -25.89 -9.42 -16.12
N TRP A 135 -25.55 -9.74 -17.38
CA TRP A 135 -24.21 -10.20 -17.74
C TRP A 135 -23.12 -9.21 -17.33
N PHE A 136 -23.29 -7.93 -17.64
CA PHE A 136 -22.33 -6.88 -17.29
C PHE A 136 -22.19 -6.73 -15.77
N MET A 137 -23.31 -6.67 -15.06
CA MET A 137 -23.34 -6.48 -13.60
C MET A 137 -22.69 -7.65 -12.89
N ARG A 138 -22.94 -8.89 -13.35
CA ARG A 138 -22.29 -10.10 -12.84
C ARG A 138 -20.79 -10.12 -13.12
N ALA A 139 -20.37 -9.76 -14.34
CA ALA A 139 -18.97 -9.66 -14.72
C ALA A 139 -18.19 -8.70 -13.82
N VAL A 140 -18.76 -7.51 -13.58
CA VAL A 140 -18.16 -6.49 -12.71
C VAL A 140 -18.19 -6.93 -11.24
N LYS A 141 -19.34 -7.43 -10.73
CA LYS A 141 -19.52 -7.89 -9.33
C LYS A 141 -18.43 -8.88 -8.93
N TYR A 142 -18.28 -9.98 -9.65
CA TYR A 142 -17.33 -11.02 -9.28
C TYR A 142 -15.88 -10.61 -9.49
N SER A 143 -15.58 -9.83 -10.52
CA SER A 143 -14.23 -9.27 -10.71
C SER A 143 -13.79 -8.43 -9.50
N TYR A 144 -14.68 -7.59 -8.97
CA TYR A 144 -14.41 -6.79 -7.77
C TYR A 144 -14.31 -7.64 -6.50
N ILE A 145 -15.20 -8.62 -6.30
CA ILE A 145 -15.13 -9.54 -5.16
C ILE A 145 -13.76 -10.22 -5.14
N TRP A 146 -13.36 -10.85 -6.25
CA TRP A 146 -12.09 -11.57 -6.32
C TRP A 146 -10.89 -10.67 -6.02
N LEU A 147 -10.86 -9.45 -6.59
CA LEU A 147 -9.78 -8.50 -6.31
C LEU A 147 -9.72 -8.12 -4.84
N ARG A 148 -10.88 -7.82 -4.24
CA ARG A 148 -10.99 -7.42 -2.83
C ARG A 148 -10.59 -8.56 -1.90
N THR A 149 -10.99 -9.80 -2.19
CA THR A 149 -10.53 -10.99 -1.45
C THR A 149 -9.01 -11.09 -1.47
N VAL A 150 -8.38 -10.91 -2.63
CA VAL A 150 -6.91 -10.93 -2.72
C VAL A 150 -6.28 -9.79 -1.92
N ILE A 151 -6.80 -8.56 -2.02
CA ILE A 151 -6.31 -7.41 -1.24
C ILE A 151 -6.41 -7.69 0.27
N GLN A 152 -7.58 -8.10 0.75
CA GLN A 152 -7.79 -8.42 2.16
C GLN A 152 -6.86 -9.53 2.64
N THR A 153 -6.66 -10.55 1.81
CA THR A 153 -5.75 -11.68 2.12
C THR A 153 -4.31 -11.19 2.24
N VAL A 154 -3.83 -10.38 1.31
CA VAL A 154 -2.46 -9.85 1.31
C VAL A 154 -2.22 -8.90 2.50
N ILE A 155 -3.18 -8.03 2.82
CA ILE A 155 -3.06 -7.12 3.98
C ILE A 155 -3.12 -7.91 5.28
N SER A 156 -4.08 -8.84 5.42
CA SER A 156 -4.20 -9.71 6.60
C SER A 156 -2.94 -10.55 6.81
N PHE A 157 -2.41 -11.15 5.74
CA PHE A 157 -1.14 -11.87 5.77
C PHE A 157 0.01 -10.96 6.23
N SER A 158 0.11 -9.75 5.68
CA SER A 158 1.15 -8.79 6.09
C SER A 158 1.00 -8.36 7.55
N SER A 159 -0.24 -8.31 8.07
CA SER A 159 -0.50 -7.97 9.46
C SER A 159 -0.10 -9.07 10.45
N SER A 160 -0.08 -10.34 10.02
CA SER A 160 0.37 -11.46 10.86
C SER A 160 1.81 -11.31 11.33
N PHE A 161 2.66 -10.60 10.58
CA PHE A 161 4.05 -10.34 10.99
C PHE A 161 4.15 -9.45 12.23
N CYS A 162 3.10 -8.73 12.61
CA CYS A 162 3.08 -7.91 13.82
C CYS A 162 3.07 -8.74 15.10
N GLU A 163 2.59 -9.97 15.05
CA GLU A 163 2.63 -10.91 16.18
C GLU A 163 4.05 -11.36 16.50
N LEU A 164 4.99 -11.25 15.54
CA LEU A 164 6.38 -11.65 15.71
C LEU A 164 7.22 -10.59 16.45
N MET A 165 6.67 -9.39 16.70
CA MET A 165 7.40 -8.27 17.30
C MET A 165 6.85 -7.88 18.66
N PRO A 166 7.72 -7.43 19.59
CA PRO A 166 7.27 -6.92 20.88
C PRO A 166 6.38 -5.68 20.71
N GLU A 167 5.47 -5.43 21.66
CA GLU A 167 4.46 -4.34 21.64
C GLU A 167 5.01 -2.98 21.19
N GLN A 168 6.24 -2.64 21.60
CA GLN A 168 6.87 -1.36 21.29
C GLN A 168 7.27 -1.19 19.82
N GLY A 169 7.35 -2.27 19.05
CA GLY A 169 7.83 -2.31 17.67
C GLY A 169 6.90 -3.03 16.70
N LYS A 170 5.63 -3.28 17.07
CA LYS A 170 4.66 -4.00 16.22
C LYS A 170 4.51 -3.40 14.81
N ASP A 171 4.74 -2.10 14.68
CA ASP A 171 4.57 -1.39 13.41
C ASP A 171 5.76 -1.48 12.48
N ILE A 172 6.95 -1.89 12.96
CA ILE A 172 8.18 -1.73 12.19
C ILE A 172 8.19 -2.60 10.94
N ILE A 173 7.72 -3.85 11.05
CA ILE A 173 7.68 -4.77 9.92
C ILE A 173 6.70 -4.26 8.86
N PRO A 174 5.40 -4.04 9.15
CA PRO A 174 4.48 -3.49 8.15
C PRO A 174 4.93 -2.13 7.62
N PHE A 175 5.60 -1.30 8.42
CA PHE A 175 6.14 -0.02 7.94
C PHE A 175 7.24 -0.20 6.88
N ILE A 176 8.15 -1.16 7.08
CA ILE A 176 9.26 -1.45 6.16
C ILE A 176 8.75 -2.13 4.89
N ILE A 177 7.90 -3.16 5.02
CA ILE A 177 7.38 -3.92 3.86
C ILE A 177 6.28 -3.15 3.12
N GLY A 178 5.64 -2.19 3.78
CA GLY A 178 4.45 -1.48 3.29
C GLY A 178 4.58 -0.91 1.89
N PRO A 179 5.64 -0.14 1.56
CA PRO A 179 5.84 0.37 0.21
C PRO A 179 5.89 -0.74 -0.85
N PHE A 180 6.48 -1.89 -0.54
CA PHE A 180 6.56 -3.03 -1.45
C PHE A 180 5.20 -3.73 -1.60
N VAL A 181 4.47 -3.91 -0.50
CA VAL A 181 3.13 -4.52 -0.53
C VAL A 181 2.14 -3.63 -1.30
N LEU A 182 2.18 -2.31 -1.08
CA LEU A 182 1.38 -1.35 -1.83
C LEU A 182 1.68 -1.41 -3.33
N MET A 183 2.97 -1.46 -3.70
CA MET A 183 3.40 -1.61 -5.10
C MET A 183 2.92 -2.94 -5.70
N LEU A 184 2.99 -4.03 -4.93
CA LEU A 184 2.50 -5.35 -5.34
C LEU A 184 0.99 -5.32 -5.60
N LEU A 185 0.19 -4.77 -4.67
CA LEU A 185 -1.27 -4.67 -4.81
C LEU A 185 -1.68 -3.85 -6.02
N ILE A 186 -1.01 -2.71 -6.26
CA ILE A 186 -1.25 -1.88 -7.44
C ILE A 186 -0.90 -2.64 -8.73
N SER A 187 0.19 -3.41 -8.73
CA SER A 187 0.62 -4.23 -9.87
C SER A 187 -0.33 -5.40 -10.14
N ILE A 188 -0.86 -6.02 -9.09
CA ILE A 188 -1.90 -7.05 -9.20
C ILE A 188 -3.14 -6.45 -9.85
N ALA A 189 -3.60 -5.28 -9.38
CA ALA A 189 -4.78 -4.61 -9.91
C ALA A 189 -4.60 -4.16 -11.38
N SER A 190 -3.40 -3.73 -11.79
CA SER A 190 -3.14 -3.35 -13.18
C SER A 190 -3.18 -4.52 -14.15
N MET A 191 -2.89 -5.74 -13.68
CA MET A 191 -2.98 -6.97 -14.46
C MET A 191 -4.31 -7.73 -14.27
N TRP A 192 -5.29 -7.13 -13.56
CA TRP A 192 -6.52 -7.82 -13.17
C TRP A 192 -7.49 -8.11 -14.32
N TYR A 193 -7.15 -7.71 -15.55
CA TYR A 193 -7.99 -7.95 -16.72
C TYR A 193 -8.14 -9.45 -17.01
N ILE A 194 -7.12 -10.27 -16.72
CA ILE A 194 -7.16 -11.72 -16.94
C ILE A 194 -8.15 -12.38 -15.97
N PRO A 195 -8.04 -12.21 -14.62
CA PRO A 195 -9.05 -12.69 -13.70
C PRO A 195 -10.47 -12.20 -14.05
N SER A 196 -10.61 -10.94 -14.46
CA SER A 196 -11.90 -10.35 -14.85
C SER A 196 -12.50 -11.02 -16.09
N LEU A 197 -11.67 -11.39 -17.07
CA LEU A 197 -12.09 -12.15 -18.24
C LEU A 197 -12.52 -13.57 -17.84
N ILE A 198 -11.75 -14.23 -16.97
CA ILE A 198 -12.09 -15.57 -16.47
C ILE A 198 -13.41 -15.55 -15.69
N SER A 199 -13.64 -14.53 -14.84
CA SER A 199 -14.86 -14.43 -14.05
C SER A 199 -16.11 -14.33 -14.93
N ILE A 200 -16.01 -13.71 -16.11
CA ILE A 200 -17.14 -13.69 -17.06
C ILE A 200 -17.57 -15.11 -17.42
N PHE A 201 -16.64 -16.00 -17.75
CA PHE A 201 -16.99 -17.35 -18.17
C PHE A 201 -17.35 -18.27 -16.99
N VAL A 202 -16.68 -18.12 -15.86
CA VAL A 202 -16.92 -18.94 -14.66
C VAL A 202 -18.30 -18.67 -14.05
N TYR A 203 -18.78 -17.42 -14.10
CA TYR A 203 -20.07 -17.04 -13.51
C TYR A 203 -21.20 -16.84 -14.52
N SER A 204 -20.93 -17.01 -15.82
CA SER A 204 -21.96 -17.10 -16.86
C SER A 204 -22.46 -18.54 -17.05
N THR A 205 -22.51 -19.35 -15.99
CA THR A 205 -22.91 -20.77 -16.04
C THR A 205 -24.42 -20.93 -16.25
N GLY A 206 -24.87 -20.81 -17.51
CA GLY A 206 -26.23 -21.14 -17.93
C GLY A 206 -26.80 -20.23 -19.02
N GLY A 207 -27.51 -20.83 -19.99
CA GLY A 207 -28.40 -20.14 -20.93
C GLY A 207 -27.75 -19.09 -21.85
N TRP A 208 -28.46 -17.97 -22.01
CA TRP A 208 -28.10 -16.88 -22.92
C TRP A 208 -26.87 -16.07 -22.50
N ASN A 209 -26.50 -16.06 -21.21
CA ASN A 209 -25.34 -15.29 -20.71
C ASN A 209 -24.00 -15.88 -21.20
N LEU A 210 -23.90 -17.21 -21.26
CA LEU A 210 -22.74 -17.89 -21.84
C LEU A 210 -22.66 -17.63 -23.34
N ALA A 211 -23.78 -17.77 -24.05
CA ALA A 211 -23.85 -17.50 -25.48
C ALA A 211 -23.45 -16.05 -25.80
N TRP A 212 -23.95 -15.08 -25.02
CA TRP A 212 -23.60 -13.67 -25.14
C TRP A 212 -22.11 -13.41 -24.89
N SER A 213 -21.51 -14.09 -23.92
CA SER A 213 -20.06 -14.03 -23.64
C SER A 213 -19.24 -14.55 -24.82
N ILE A 214 -19.64 -15.67 -25.41
CA ILE A 214 -18.95 -16.31 -26.55
C ILE A 214 -19.06 -15.44 -27.79
N VAL A 215 -20.26 -14.96 -28.12
CA VAL A 215 -20.47 -14.04 -29.25
C VAL A 215 -19.62 -12.78 -29.04
N GLY A 216 -19.55 -12.28 -27.81
CA GLY A 216 -18.74 -11.12 -27.48
C GLY A 216 -17.23 -11.28 -27.60
N LEU A 217 -16.71 -12.51 -27.60
CA LEU A 217 -15.30 -12.71 -27.93
C LEU A 217 -14.99 -12.31 -29.37
N PHE A 218 -15.91 -12.55 -30.30
CA PHE A 218 -15.76 -12.20 -31.71
C PHE A 218 -15.99 -10.70 -31.96
N PHE A 219 -16.94 -10.10 -31.24
CA PHE A 219 -17.35 -8.71 -31.44
C PHE A 219 -16.69 -7.72 -30.47
N GLY A 220 -15.84 -8.17 -29.56
CA GLY A 220 -14.97 -7.31 -28.76
C GLY A 220 -15.48 -6.97 -27.35
N TRP A 221 -16.77 -7.03 -27.05
CA TRP A 221 -17.28 -6.56 -25.74
C TRP A 221 -16.79 -7.41 -24.56
N THR A 222 -16.58 -8.71 -24.75
CA THR A 222 -16.02 -9.60 -23.72
C THR A 222 -14.56 -9.26 -23.39
N TRP A 223 -13.87 -8.51 -24.25
CA TRP A 223 -12.51 -7.99 -24.00
C TRP A 223 -12.56 -6.60 -23.36
N ILE A 224 -13.43 -5.74 -23.89
CA ILE A 224 -13.57 -4.35 -23.49
C ILE A 224 -14.06 -4.25 -22.04
N VAL A 225 -15.06 -5.05 -21.64
CA VAL A 225 -15.64 -4.98 -20.29
C VAL A 225 -14.62 -5.31 -19.19
N PRO A 226 -13.87 -6.44 -19.24
CA PRO A 226 -12.76 -6.70 -18.31
C PRO A 226 -11.71 -5.61 -18.30
N LEU A 227 -11.33 -5.09 -19.47
CA LEU A 227 -10.29 -4.06 -19.57
C LEU A 227 -10.71 -2.77 -18.85
N PHE A 228 -11.91 -2.26 -19.11
CA PHE A 228 -12.42 -1.07 -18.41
C PHE A 228 -12.67 -1.33 -16.92
N THR A 229 -13.15 -2.52 -16.57
CA THR A 229 -13.36 -2.93 -15.18
C THR A 229 -12.03 -2.90 -14.41
N SER A 230 -10.98 -3.52 -14.95
CA SER A 230 -9.65 -3.54 -14.33
C SER A 230 -9.00 -2.16 -14.29
N PHE A 231 -9.22 -1.32 -15.30
CA PHE A 231 -8.79 0.07 -15.27
C PHE A 231 -9.45 0.85 -14.12
N ALA A 232 -10.78 0.75 -13.97
CA ALA A 232 -11.52 1.38 -12.89
C ALA A 232 -11.11 0.82 -11.51
N GLN A 233 -10.87 -0.49 -11.42
CA GLN A 233 -10.36 -1.14 -10.21
C GLN A 233 -8.99 -0.63 -9.82
N SER A 234 -8.06 -0.50 -10.76
CA SER A 234 -6.72 -0.01 -10.51
C SER A 234 -6.71 1.42 -9.98
N ILE A 235 -7.47 2.33 -10.61
CA ILE A 235 -7.61 3.72 -10.14
C ILE A 235 -8.28 3.77 -8.76
N GLY A 236 -9.40 3.04 -8.59
CA GLY A 236 -10.11 2.98 -7.32
C GLY A 236 -9.24 2.43 -6.19
N LEU A 237 -8.40 1.44 -6.49
CA LEU A 237 -7.47 0.86 -5.54
C LEU A 237 -6.34 1.84 -5.17
N MET A 238 -5.73 2.53 -6.15
CA MET A 238 -4.73 3.56 -5.87
C MET A 238 -5.31 4.65 -4.96
N PHE A 239 -6.54 5.09 -5.23
CA PHE A 239 -7.22 6.07 -4.38
C PHE A 239 -7.42 5.54 -2.96
N LYS A 240 -7.95 4.33 -2.80
CA LYS A 240 -8.20 3.69 -1.49
C LYS A 240 -6.91 3.44 -0.71
N LEU A 241 -5.84 2.97 -1.34
CA LEU A 241 -4.61 2.61 -0.66
C LEU A 241 -3.71 3.81 -0.35
N LEU A 242 -3.69 4.84 -1.20
CA LEU A 242 -2.75 5.95 -1.07
C LEU A 242 -3.38 7.22 -0.51
N LEU A 243 -4.54 7.61 -1.03
CA LEU A 243 -5.15 8.92 -0.75
C LEU A 243 -6.12 8.85 0.43
N LEU A 244 -6.88 7.77 0.53
CA LEU A 244 -7.94 7.67 1.53
C LEU A 244 -7.47 7.77 2.99
N PRO A 245 -6.38 7.08 3.41
CA PRO A 245 -5.90 7.21 4.77
C PRO A 245 -5.51 8.66 5.14
N ILE A 246 -4.95 9.41 4.17
CA ILE A 246 -4.59 10.83 4.34
C ILE A 246 -5.83 11.67 4.60
N MET A 247 -6.85 11.45 3.77
CA MET A 247 -8.09 12.24 3.84
C MET A 247 -8.85 11.94 5.14
N LEU A 248 -8.83 10.69 5.59
CA LEU A 248 -9.57 10.26 6.77
C LEU A 248 -8.90 10.66 8.08
N ASP A 249 -7.61 10.42 8.23
CA ASP A 249 -6.89 10.76 9.46
C ASP A 249 -5.39 10.99 9.23
N SER A 250 -5.06 12.16 8.65
CA SER A 250 -3.67 12.57 8.45
C SER A 250 -2.86 12.67 9.75
N LYS A 251 -3.52 12.93 10.89
CA LYS A 251 -2.85 13.03 12.19
C LYS A 251 -2.36 11.67 12.64
N LYS A 252 -3.17 10.62 12.48
CA LYS A 252 -2.75 9.24 12.78
C LYS A 252 -1.60 8.77 11.91
N LEU A 253 -1.54 9.17 10.64
CA LEU A 253 -0.39 8.85 9.78
C LEU A 253 0.91 9.48 10.29
N ILE A 254 0.88 10.76 10.67
CA ILE A 254 2.04 11.45 11.23
C ILE A 254 2.45 10.83 12.57
N GLU A 255 1.48 10.43 13.40
CA GLU A 255 1.73 9.70 14.65
C GLU A 255 2.46 8.37 14.40
N ILE A 256 2.00 7.58 13.43
CA ILE A 256 2.65 6.32 13.03
C ILE A 256 4.08 6.56 12.53
N MET A 257 4.29 7.57 11.68
CA MET A 257 5.64 7.97 11.25
C MET A 257 6.53 8.37 12.44
N GLY A 258 5.93 8.98 13.46
CA GLY A 258 6.59 9.45 14.68
C GLY A 258 6.94 8.35 15.69
N HIS A 259 6.54 7.10 15.47
CA HIS A 259 6.90 6.00 16.36
C HIS A 259 8.42 5.77 16.36
N LYS A 260 9.00 5.52 17.53
CA LYS A 260 10.46 5.48 17.76
C LYS A 260 11.20 4.59 16.76
N TRP A 261 10.69 3.39 16.48
CA TRP A 261 11.32 2.45 15.54
C TRP A 261 11.15 2.89 14.07
N ASN A 262 10.01 3.50 13.73
CA ASN A 262 9.76 4.00 12.37
C ASN A 262 10.65 5.21 12.06
N ILE A 263 10.81 6.14 13.01
CA ILE A 263 11.79 7.24 12.93
C ILE A 263 13.19 6.67 12.77
N TYR A 264 13.56 5.66 13.56
CA TYR A 264 14.88 5.05 13.47
C TYR A 264 15.14 4.43 12.08
N PHE A 265 14.18 3.69 11.53
CA PHE A 265 14.28 3.14 10.18
C PHE A 265 14.37 4.23 9.10
N MET A 266 13.52 5.27 9.17
CA MET A 266 13.60 6.40 8.24
C MET A 266 14.97 7.09 8.32
N GLY A 267 15.49 7.29 9.54
CA GLY A 267 16.83 7.81 9.77
C GLY A 267 17.90 6.93 9.13
N PHE A 268 17.80 5.61 9.27
CA PHE A 268 18.73 4.64 8.68
C PHE A 268 18.75 4.72 7.14
N VAL A 269 17.58 4.79 6.52
CA VAL A 269 17.48 4.91 5.06
C VAL A 269 18.02 6.25 4.58
N PHE A 270 17.67 7.35 5.26
CA PHE A 270 18.19 8.69 4.94
C PHE A 270 19.72 8.71 4.99
N PHE A 271 20.25 8.10 6.03
CA PHE A 271 21.66 7.98 6.27
C PHE A 271 22.41 7.22 5.16
N ALA A 272 21.89 6.04 4.78
CA ALA A 272 22.45 5.24 3.70
C ALA A 272 22.46 6.02 2.37
N LEU A 273 21.39 6.76 2.09
CA LEU A 273 21.28 7.61 0.89
C LEU A 273 22.26 8.80 0.94
N CYS A 274 22.48 9.42 2.11
CA CYS A 274 23.46 10.48 2.28
C CYS A 274 24.90 9.98 2.07
N ILE A 275 25.23 8.77 2.53
CA ILE A 275 26.51 8.14 2.25
C ILE A 275 26.66 7.89 0.74
N SER A 276 25.66 7.30 0.10
CA SER A 276 25.68 7.09 -1.36
C SER A 276 25.86 8.41 -2.14
N ALA A 277 25.17 9.47 -1.71
CA ALA A 277 25.33 10.81 -2.27
C ALA A 277 26.75 11.37 -2.08
N ALA A 278 27.38 11.15 -0.92
CA ALA A 278 28.74 11.58 -0.63
C ALA A 278 29.74 10.89 -1.56
N PHE A 279 29.67 9.58 -1.70
CA PHE A 279 30.54 8.81 -2.61
C PHE A 279 30.32 9.12 -4.09
N THR A 280 29.16 9.65 -4.47
CA THR A 280 28.86 10.00 -5.87
C THR A 280 29.31 11.41 -6.25
N ASN A 281 29.38 12.35 -5.29
CA ASN A 281 29.56 13.78 -5.58
C ASN A 281 30.79 14.41 -4.91
N LEU A 282 31.39 13.77 -3.91
CA LEU A 282 32.53 14.29 -3.16
C LEU A 282 33.77 13.42 -3.43
N ASN A 283 34.94 14.02 -3.27
CA ASN A 283 36.19 13.30 -3.30
C ASN A 283 36.20 12.22 -2.21
N LEU A 284 36.80 11.07 -2.52
CA LEU A 284 36.83 9.87 -1.69
C LEU A 284 37.23 10.15 -0.23
N THR A 285 38.25 10.99 0.00
CA THR A 285 38.69 11.34 1.36
C THR A 285 37.59 12.02 2.16
N VAL A 286 36.88 12.99 1.55
CA VAL A 286 35.78 13.71 2.20
C VAL A 286 34.59 12.77 2.43
N ALA A 287 34.27 11.92 1.45
CA ALA A 287 33.19 10.94 1.55
C ALA A 287 33.42 9.93 2.69
N ILE A 288 34.65 9.44 2.86
CA ILE A 288 35.02 8.51 3.95
C ILE A 288 34.87 9.22 5.31
N VAL A 289 35.41 10.43 5.47
CA VAL A 289 35.31 11.18 6.73
C VAL A 289 33.86 11.47 7.09
N MET A 290 33.05 11.91 6.13
CA MET A 290 31.61 12.12 6.35
C MET A 290 30.93 10.83 6.77
N SER A 291 31.18 9.71 6.08
CA SER A 291 30.56 8.41 6.39
C SER A 291 30.89 7.93 7.80
N LEU A 292 32.12 8.15 8.28
CA LEU A 292 32.53 7.81 9.65
C LEU A 292 31.83 8.68 10.70
N ILE A 293 31.79 10.01 10.50
CA ILE A 293 31.07 10.94 11.38
C ILE A 293 29.59 10.56 11.46
N PHE A 294 29.04 10.24 10.30
CA PHE A 294 27.69 9.77 10.16
C PHE A 294 27.50 8.46 10.95
N ALA A 295 28.38 7.45 10.80
CA ALA A 295 28.20 6.15 11.43
C ALA A 295 28.24 6.22 12.96
N LEU A 296 29.09 7.11 13.49
CA LEU A 296 29.18 7.40 14.92
C LEU A 296 27.91 8.04 15.48
N ASN A 297 27.24 8.90 14.71
CA ASN A 297 25.98 9.53 15.11
C ASN A 297 24.76 8.61 14.99
N PHE A 298 24.88 7.49 14.26
CA PHE A 298 23.80 6.52 14.07
C PHE A 298 23.77 5.40 15.14
N ILE A 299 24.65 5.45 16.14
CA ILE A 299 24.66 4.49 17.25
C ILE A 299 23.37 4.66 18.06
N PRO A 300 22.53 3.62 18.24
CA PRO A 300 21.27 3.75 18.94
C PRO A 300 21.48 4.20 20.40
N PRO A 301 20.55 4.97 20.99
CA PRO A 301 20.71 5.54 22.33
C PRO A 301 20.96 4.50 23.44
N SER A 302 20.55 3.25 23.24
CA SER A 302 20.76 2.14 24.18
C SER A 302 22.19 1.57 24.17
N LEU A 303 22.98 1.85 23.14
CA LEU A 303 24.34 1.34 22.95
C LEU A 303 25.40 2.45 22.92
N ASN A 304 25.01 3.72 23.05
CA ASN A 304 25.96 4.82 23.04
C ASN A 304 26.76 4.84 24.37
N PRO A 305 28.04 4.44 24.37
CA PRO A 305 28.86 4.34 25.58
C PRO A 305 29.10 5.71 26.23
N MET A 306 28.96 6.81 25.47
CA MET A 306 29.13 8.17 25.98
C MET A 306 27.97 8.65 26.86
N THR A 307 26.79 8.02 26.80
CA THR A 307 25.64 8.40 27.64
C THR A 307 25.69 7.77 29.03
N LYS A 308 26.45 6.68 29.21
CA LYS A 308 26.60 6.02 30.53
C LYS A 308 27.52 6.79 31.48
N SER A 309 28.30 7.75 30.99
CA SER A 309 29.26 8.48 31.83
C SER A 309 28.65 9.62 32.68
N ASN A 310 27.41 10.02 32.45
CA ASN A 310 26.78 11.16 33.17
C ASN A 310 25.76 10.75 34.24
N LYS A 311 25.79 9.49 34.72
CA LYS A 311 25.06 9.06 35.92
C LYS A 311 26.02 8.59 37.01
N VAL A 312 26.96 9.45 37.39
CA VAL A 312 27.64 9.38 38.70
C VAL A 312 27.87 10.82 39.17
N ASN A 313 26.89 11.32 39.93
CA ASN A 313 26.99 12.21 41.10
C ASN A 313 25.62 12.81 41.39
#